data_AF-A0A7C1W136-F1
#
_entry.id   AF-A0A7C1W136-F1
#
_cell.length_a   1.000
_cell.length_b   1.000
_cell.length_c   1.000
_cell.angle_alpha   90.00
_cell.angle_beta   90.00
_cell.angle_gamma   90.00
#
_symmetry.space_group_name_H-M   'P 1'
#
loop_
_entity.id
_entity.type
_entity.pdbx_description
1 polymer ?
#
loop_
_entity_poly.entity_id
_entity_poly.type
_entity_poly.pdbx_seq_one_letter_code
_entity_poly.pdbx_strand_id
1 'polypeptide(L)'
;MSAPNTTVHHLEGIRKQALEMGRNRLLVTGALFALAFFAIAFRLVDLSLFSTAEPAFAGVSSPPPPITGRADIVDRNGIILATSLPTQSLYANPRDIIDAEDAAARLVSALPGLNREEVLIKLKSKSAFVWLK
;
A
#
# COMPACT_ATOMS: atom_id res chain seq x y z
N MET A 1 -1.86 -0.41 -82.39
CA MET A 1 -2.94 -0.30 -81.39
C MET A 1 -2.50 -1.09 -80.16
N SER A 2 -1.88 -0.44 -79.15
CA SER A 2 -1.35 -1.11 -77.95
C SER A 2 -2.01 -0.50 -76.72
N ALA A 3 -2.68 -1.31 -75.90
CA ALA A 3 -3.46 -0.86 -74.75
C ALA A 3 -2.54 -0.47 -73.57
N PRO A 4 -2.85 0.59 -72.80
CA PRO A 4 -1.98 1.09 -71.75
C PRO A 4 -2.08 0.26 -70.46
N ASN A 5 -0.92 -0.15 -69.94
CA ASN A 5 -0.70 -1.00 -68.77
C ASN A 5 -0.83 -0.23 -67.43
N THR A 6 -2.03 0.27 -67.12
CA THR A 6 -2.30 1.16 -65.97
C THR A 6 -2.68 0.44 -64.66
N THR A 7 -3.03 -0.84 -64.74
CA THR A 7 -3.56 -1.62 -63.60
C THR A 7 -2.48 -2.06 -62.60
N VAL A 8 -1.27 -2.34 -63.08
CA VAL A 8 -0.15 -2.80 -62.22
C VAL A 8 0.36 -1.72 -61.27
N HIS A 9 0.48 -0.47 -61.72
CA HIS A 9 0.94 0.63 -60.87
C HIS A 9 -0.05 1.00 -59.74
N HIS A 10 -1.35 0.81 -59.98
CA HIS A 10 -2.39 1.11 -58.98
C HIS A 10 -2.41 0.09 -57.83
N LEU A 11 -2.26 -1.21 -58.15
CA LEU A 11 -2.21 -2.29 -57.15
C LEU A 11 -1.01 -2.17 -56.22
N GLU A 12 0.14 -1.73 -56.76
CA GLU A 12 1.38 -1.57 -56.01
C GLU A 12 1.31 -0.37 -55.04
N GLY A 13 0.60 0.69 -55.40
CA GLY A 13 0.29 1.83 -54.53
C GLY A 13 -0.62 1.46 -53.35
N ILE A 14 -1.69 0.71 -53.61
CA ILE A 14 -2.64 0.25 -52.57
C ILE A 14 -1.94 -0.66 -51.55
N ARG A 15 -1.10 -1.59 -52.03
CA ARG A 15 -0.36 -2.52 -51.16
C ARG A 15 0.66 -1.78 -50.28
N LYS A 16 1.37 -0.80 -50.84
CA LYS A 16 2.29 0.06 -50.06
C LYS A 16 1.56 0.89 -49.00
N GLN A 17 0.42 1.50 -49.35
CA GLN A 17 -0.38 2.25 -48.38
C GLN A 17 -0.93 1.39 -47.24
N ALA A 18 -1.43 0.18 -47.53
CA ALA A 18 -1.88 -0.74 -46.50
C ALA A 18 -0.74 -1.18 -45.56
N LEU A 19 0.47 -1.39 -46.10
CA LEU A 19 1.65 -1.74 -45.32
C LEU A 19 2.11 -0.58 -44.40
N GLU A 20 2.13 0.64 -44.93
CA GLU A 20 2.47 1.86 -44.18
C GLU A 20 1.46 2.16 -43.06
N MET A 21 0.17 1.98 -43.33
CA MET A 21 -0.87 2.11 -42.31
C MET A 21 -0.73 1.06 -41.19
N GLY A 22 -0.43 -0.19 -41.55
CA GLY A 22 -0.14 -1.25 -40.57
C GLY A 22 1.09 -0.95 -39.73
N ARG A 23 2.18 -0.49 -40.36
CA ARG A 23 3.42 -0.10 -39.69
C ARG A 23 3.22 1.06 -38.72
N ASN A 24 2.50 2.11 -39.14
CA ASN A 24 2.24 3.26 -38.30
C ASN A 24 1.40 2.90 -37.06
N ARG A 25 0.35 2.10 -37.24
CA ARG A 25 -0.47 1.62 -36.11
C ARG A 25 0.32 0.76 -35.13
N LEU A 26 1.20 -0.11 -35.64
CA LEU A 26 2.07 -0.94 -34.81
C LEU A 26 3.05 -0.07 -34.00
N LEU A 27 3.68 0.91 -34.65
CA LEU A 27 4.61 1.84 -33.98
C LEU A 27 3.92 2.67 -32.90
N VAL A 28 2.76 3.26 -33.21
CA VAL A 28 1.98 4.05 -32.25
C VAL A 28 1.55 3.21 -31.05
N THR A 29 1.05 1.99 -31.30
CA THR A 29 0.62 1.07 -30.23
C THR A 29 1.81 0.65 -29.37
N GLY A 30 2.93 0.29 -30.00
CA GLY A 30 4.16 -0.06 -29.30
C GLY A 30 4.72 1.08 -28.45
N ALA A 31 4.71 2.31 -28.97
CA ALA A 31 5.15 3.49 -28.24
C ALA A 31 4.25 3.78 -27.02
N LEU A 32 2.93 3.60 -27.15
CA LEU A 32 1.97 3.73 -26.04
C LEU A 32 2.25 2.73 -24.92
N PHE A 33 2.43 1.45 -25.27
CA PHE A 33 2.78 0.43 -24.28
C PHE A 33 4.14 0.70 -23.64
N ALA A 34 5.14 1.08 -24.43
CA ALA A 34 6.46 1.43 -23.93
C ALA A 34 6.38 2.57 -22.90
N LEU A 35 5.61 3.63 -23.18
CA LEU A 35 5.37 4.73 -22.24
C LEU A 35 4.68 4.26 -20.95
N ALA A 36 3.66 3.43 -21.06
CA ALA A 36 2.96 2.88 -19.89
C ALA A 36 3.89 2.04 -19.00
N PHE A 37 4.68 1.15 -19.60
CA PHE A 37 5.68 0.37 -18.86
C PHE A 37 6.77 1.25 -18.25
N PHE A 38 7.19 2.31 -18.96
CA PHE A 38 8.17 3.26 -18.43
C PHE A 38 7.63 4.00 -17.20
N ALA A 39 6.37 4.42 -17.22
CA ALA A 39 5.72 5.06 -16.08
C ALA A 39 5.64 4.13 -14.86
N ILE A 40 5.30 2.84 -15.07
CA ILE A 40 5.28 1.83 -14.01
C ILE A 40 6.68 1.59 -13.45
N ALA A 41 7.68 1.41 -14.31
CA ALA A 41 9.06 1.17 -13.89
C ALA A 41 9.62 2.38 -13.12
N PHE A 42 9.38 3.59 -13.61
CA PHE A 42 9.74 4.82 -12.91
C PHE A 42 9.08 4.89 -11.54
N ARG A 43 7.78 4.62 -11.44
CA ARG A 43 7.07 4.61 -10.16
C ARG A 43 7.59 3.55 -9.21
N LEU A 44 8.01 2.40 -9.71
CA LEU A 44 8.57 1.33 -8.89
C LEU A 44 9.95 1.69 -8.33
N VAL A 45 10.80 2.35 -9.12
CA VAL A 45 12.10 2.89 -8.67
C VAL A 45 11.90 4.03 -7.67
N ASP A 46 10.94 4.92 -7.94
CA ASP A 46 10.56 6.00 -7.02
C ASP A 46 10.15 5.44 -5.65
N LEU A 47 9.27 4.42 -5.67
CA LEU A 47 8.81 3.75 -4.46
C LEU A 47 9.92 2.95 -3.76
N SER A 48 10.84 2.33 -4.49
CA SER A 48 11.86 1.46 -3.88
C SER A 48 13.08 2.21 -3.35
N LEU A 49 13.48 3.32 -3.98
CA LEU A 49 14.68 4.07 -3.60
C LEU A 49 14.36 5.29 -2.73
N PHE A 50 13.24 5.97 -2.97
CA PHE A 50 12.93 7.24 -2.31
C PHE A 50 11.78 7.13 -1.30
N SER A 51 10.96 6.08 -1.37
CA SER A 51 9.97 5.81 -0.35
C SER A 51 10.60 4.95 0.75
N THR A 52 11.02 5.58 1.84
CA THR A 52 11.21 4.92 3.15
C THR A 52 9.84 4.57 3.78
N ALA A 53 8.83 4.29 2.95
CA ALA A 53 7.62 3.66 3.39
C ALA A 53 8.00 2.20 3.63
N GLU A 54 8.35 1.90 4.88
CA GLU A 54 8.37 0.53 5.42
C GLU A 54 7.30 -0.29 4.70
N PRO A 55 7.66 -1.42 4.06
CA PRO A 55 6.67 -2.26 3.39
C PRO A 55 5.59 -2.51 4.43
N ALA A 56 4.40 -1.97 4.18
CA ALA A 56 3.28 -2.20 5.05
C ALA A 56 3.00 -3.70 4.96
N PHE A 57 3.64 -4.46 5.84
CA PHE A 57 3.10 -5.70 6.33
C PHE A 57 1.64 -5.37 6.59
N ALA A 58 0.76 -6.04 5.84
CA ALA A 58 -0.68 -5.80 5.81
C ALA A 58 -1.38 -6.09 7.16
N GLY A 59 -0.64 -6.06 8.28
CA GLY A 59 -1.11 -6.33 9.63
C GLY A 59 -1.01 -5.16 10.62
N VAL A 60 -0.20 -4.10 10.45
CA VAL A 60 -0.01 -3.14 11.58
C VAL A 60 0.10 -1.66 11.22
N SER A 61 0.45 -1.27 9.98
CA SER A 61 0.68 0.15 9.69
C SER A 61 -0.43 0.77 8.83
N SER A 62 -1.66 0.79 9.36
CA SER A 62 -2.54 1.91 8.97
C SER A 62 -1.92 3.17 9.60
N PRO A 63 -1.74 4.28 8.86
CA PRO A 63 -1.54 5.56 9.52
C PRO A 63 -2.67 5.68 10.55
N PRO A 64 -2.40 6.07 11.80
CA PRO A 64 -3.45 6.23 12.78
C PRO A 64 -4.54 7.08 12.10
N PRO A 65 -5.81 6.65 12.13
CA PRO A 65 -6.88 7.41 11.49
C PRO A 65 -6.69 8.86 11.93
N PRO A 66 -6.80 9.84 11.00
CA PRO A 66 -6.55 11.24 11.34
C PRO A 66 -7.34 11.49 12.60
N ILE A 67 -6.61 11.73 13.69
CA ILE A 67 -7.22 11.84 15.00
C ILE A 67 -8.20 12.97 14.79
N THR A 68 -9.50 12.67 14.77
CA THR A 68 -10.54 13.67 14.84
C THR A 68 -10.44 14.18 16.26
N GLY A 69 -9.40 14.99 16.48
CA GLY A 69 -8.96 15.43 17.79
C GLY A 69 -10.16 16.05 18.45
N ARG A 70 -10.60 15.43 19.53
CA ARG A 70 -11.64 16.02 20.35
C ARG A 70 -11.10 17.37 20.79
N ALA A 71 -11.80 18.44 20.44
CA ALA A 71 -11.41 19.78 20.85
C ALA A 71 -11.43 19.86 22.39
N ASP A 72 -10.54 20.69 22.92
CA ASP A 72 -10.53 21.00 24.35
C ASP A 72 -11.86 21.64 24.74
N ILE A 73 -12.41 21.19 25.87
CA ILE A 73 -13.51 21.91 26.51
C ILE A 73 -12.88 23.05 27.30
N VAL A 74 -13.32 24.28 27.03
CA VAL A 74 -12.92 25.48 27.75
C VAL A 74 -14.11 26.12 28.47
N ASP A 75 -13.84 26.86 29.54
CA ASP A 75 -14.85 27.69 30.22
C ASP A 75 -15.08 29.02 29.47
N ARG A 76 -15.93 29.89 30.03
CA ARG A 76 -16.23 31.22 29.47
C ARG A 76 -15.03 32.18 29.42
N ASN A 77 -14.00 31.92 30.23
CA ASN A 77 -12.77 32.71 30.30
C ASN A 77 -11.65 32.09 29.46
N GLY A 78 -11.92 30.99 28.74
CA GLY A 78 -10.94 30.29 27.91
C GLY A 78 -10.05 29.29 28.66
N ILE A 79 -10.36 28.97 29.93
CA ILE A 79 -9.59 28.01 30.73
C ILE A 79 -9.98 26.58 30.35
N ILE A 80 -8.99 25.72 30.11
CA ILE A 80 -9.21 24.30 29.76
C ILE A 80 -9.81 23.54 30.95
N LEU A 81 -10.97 22.93 30.71
CA LEU A 81 -11.68 22.05 31.64
C LEU A 81 -11.47 20.56 31.33
N ALA A 82 -11.31 20.20 30.04
CA ALA A 82 -11.02 18.82 29.63
C ALA A 82 -10.29 18.78 28.29
N THR A 83 -9.20 18.03 28.24
CA THR A 83 -8.38 17.81 27.04
C THR A 83 -8.21 16.32 26.76
N SER A 84 -7.88 15.96 25.53
CA SER A 84 -7.55 14.59 25.13
C SER A 84 -6.04 14.39 25.12
N LEU A 85 -5.55 13.47 25.96
CA LEU A 85 -4.14 13.12 25.99
C LEU A 85 -3.87 11.95 25.04
N PRO A 86 -2.90 12.07 24.12
CA PRO A 86 -2.49 10.94 23.30
C PRO A 86 -1.92 9.84 24.20
N THR A 87 -2.50 8.64 24.12
CA THR A 87 -2.09 7.46 24.90
C THR A 87 -1.88 6.28 23.98
N GLN A 88 -0.89 5.46 24.28
CA GLN A 88 -0.61 4.22 23.56
C GLN A 88 -1.26 3.05 24.30
N SER A 89 -1.89 2.15 23.55
CA SER A 89 -2.48 0.92 24.06
C SER A 89 -1.85 -0.28 23.37
N LEU A 90 -1.70 -1.38 24.09
CA LEU A 90 -1.14 -2.64 23.61
C LEU A 90 -2.20 -3.74 23.61
N TYR A 91 -2.38 -4.39 22.47
CA TYR A 91 -3.23 -5.57 22.30
C TYR A 91 -2.50 -6.67 21.54
N ALA A 92 -3.06 -7.87 21.56
CA ALA A 92 -2.59 -8.99 20.75
C ALA A 92 -3.78 -9.78 20.19
N ASN A 93 -3.56 -10.46 19.06
CA ASN A 93 -4.40 -11.56 18.60
C ASN A 93 -3.69 -12.87 19.00
N PRO A 94 -4.20 -13.63 19.99
CA PRO A 94 -3.61 -14.89 20.43
C PRO A 94 -3.36 -15.91 19.32
N ARG A 95 -4.18 -15.91 18.26
CA ARG A 95 -4.09 -16.87 17.15
C ARG A 95 -2.86 -16.67 16.27
N ASP A 96 -2.27 -15.48 16.30
CA ASP A 96 -1.09 -15.12 15.52
C ASP A 96 0.20 -15.35 16.33
N ILE A 97 0.09 -15.75 17.60
CA ILE A 97 1.23 -15.95 18.51
C ILE A 97 1.68 -17.41 18.46
N ILE A 98 2.90 -17.63 17.96
CA ILE A 98 3.49 -18.97 17.81
C ILE A 98 3.95 -19.53 19.16
N ASP A 99 4.70 -18.74 19.94
CA ASP A 99 5.19 -19.11 21.28
C ASP A 99 4.71 -18.08 22.31
N ALA A 100 3.66 -18.43 23.04
CA ALA A 100 3.08 -17.57 24.05
C ALA A 100 3.99 -17.41 25.30
N GLU A 101 4.86 -18.39 25.60
CA GLU A 101 5.75 -18.34 26.75
C GLU A 101 6.89 -17.36 26.53
N ASP A 102 7.58 -17.46 25.38
CA ASP A 102 8.64 -16.54 25.01
C ASP A 102 8.08 -15.12 24.79
N ALA A 103 6.93 -15.00 24.13
CA ALA A 103 6.27 -13.71 23.95
C ALA A 103 5.93 -13.05 25.29
N ALA A 104 5.33 -13.77 26.24
CA ALA A 104 5.02 -13.23 27.55
C ALA A 104 6.28 -12.81 28.33
N ALA A 105 7.35 -13.61 28.28
CA ALA A 105 8.62 -13.30 28.93
C ALA A 105 9.25 -12.01 28.37
N ARG A 106 9.30 -11.87 27.04
CA ARG A 106 9.85 -10.68 26.37
C ARG A 106 9.00 -9.43 26.59
N LEU A 107 7.68 -9.57 26.59
CA LEU A 107 6.77 -8.46 26.84
C LEU A 107 6.95 -7.88 28.24
N VAL A 108 7.04 -8.72 29.27
CA VAL A 108 7.27 -8.25 30.64
C VAL A 108 8.65 -7.62 30.81
N SER A 109 9.66 -8.14 30.09
CA SER A 109 11.00 -7.54 30.07
C SER A 109 10.99 -6.13 29.45
N ALA A 110 10.26 -5.94 28.33
CA ALA A 110 10.21 -4.66 27.63
C ALA A 110 9.25 -3.64 28.27
N LEU A 111 8.19 -4.10 28.93
CA LEU A 111 7.15 -3.29 29.56
C LEU A 111 7.03 -3.64 31.05
N PRO A 112 7.85 -3.01 31.90
CA PRO A 112 7.81 -3.20 33.34
C PRO A 112 6.42 -2.86 33.88
N GLY A 113 5.84 -3.76 34.68
CA GLY A 113 4.49 -3.62 35.23
C GLY A 113 3.40 -4.42 34.52
N LEU A 114 3.76 -5.28 33.56
CA LEU A 114 2.90 -6.40 33.12
C LEU A 114 3.12 -7.62 34.03
N ASN A 115 2.04 -8.35 34.34
CA ASN A 115 2.13 -9.64 35.01
C ASN A 115 2.28 -10.75 33.97
N ARG A 116 3.37 -11.52 34.05
CA ARG A 116 3.69 -12.59 33.10
C ARG A 116 2.59 -13.65 33.02
N GLU A 117 2.05 -14.08 34.14
CA GLU A 117 1.05 -15.14 34.19
C GLU A 117 -0.26 -14.69 33.53
N GLU A 118 -0.69 -13.46 33.80
CA GLU A 118 -1.89 -12.88 33.19
C GLU A 118 -1.73 -12.71 31.68
N VAL A 119 -0.57 -12.21 31.23
CA VAL A 119 -0.26 -12.07 29.80
C VAL A 119 -0.28 -13.44 29.14
N LEU A 120 0.38 -14.44 29.72
CA LEU A 120 0.43 -15.79 29.18
C LEU A 120 -0.97 -16.41 29.03
N ILE A 121 -1.83 -16.26 30.04
CA ILE A 121 -3.21 -16.75 29.98
C ILE A 121 -3.96 -16.08 28.81
N LYS A 122 -3.80 -14.77 28.63
CA LYS A 122 -4.42 -14.03 27.53
C LYS A 122 -3.89 -14.51 26.17
N LEU A 123 -2.58 -14.69 26.03
CA LEU A 123 -1.92 -15.11 24.79
C LEU A 123 -2.20 -16.58 24.42
N LYS A 124 -2.52 -17.45 25.39
CA LYS A 124 -2.95 -18.84 25.14
C LYS A 124 -4.45 -18.99 24.89
N SER A 125 -5.23 -17.92 25.01
CA SER A 125 -6.69 -17.98 24.83
C SER A 125 -7.07 -18.21 23.36
N LYS A 126 -8.28 -18.72 23.10
CA LYS A 126 -8.82 -18.90 21.74
C LYS A 126 -9.42 -17.62 21.14
N SER A 127 -9.27 -16.48 21.82
CA SER A 127 -9.79 -15.19 21.38
C SER A 127 -9.08 -14.72 20.10
N ALA A 128 -9.75 -13.88 19.31
CA ALA A 128 -9.13 -13.17 18.19
C ALA A 128 -8.49 -11.83 18.65
N PHE A 129 -8.70 -11.43 19.90
CA PHE A 129 -8.24 -10.15 20.43
C PHE A 129 -8.15 -10.19 21.96
N VAL A 130 -7.06 -9.65 22.53
CA VAL A 130 -6.86 -9.45 23.97
C VAL A 130 -6.15 -8.13 24.26
N TRP A 131 -6.63 -7.39 25.26
CA TRP A 131 -5.94 -6.21 25.79
C TRP A 131 -4.82 -6.60 26.74
N LEU A 132 -3.65 -6.00 26.56
CA LEU A 132 -2.46 -6.23 27.38
C LEU A 132 -2.16 -5.04 28.29
N LYS A 133 -2.17 -3.80 27.76
CA LYS A 133 -1.92 -2.59 28.53
C LYS A 133 -2.52 -1.34 27.88
#